data_AF-A0A8H4PN49-F1
#
_entry.id   AF-A0A8H4PN49-F1
#
_cell.length_a   1.000
_cell.length_b   1.000
_cell.length_c   1.000
_cell.angle_alpha   90.00
_cell.angle_beta   90.00
_cell.angle_gamma   90.00
#
_symmetry.space_group_name_H-M   'P 1'
#
loop_
_entity.id
_entity.type
_entity.pdbx_description
1 polymer ?
#
loop_
_entity_poly.entity_id
_entity_poly.type
_entity_poly.pdbx_seq_one_letter_code
_entity_poly.pdbx_strand_id
1 'polypeptide(L)'
;MHHTWQLLVLGLGAVSPCLGSLLTNQVILATPLDDAPQAKVVLESTQDSTVFYPDQKQAIWPKVWNKGPGKADKLVLESVDLRPWNLSIVEVYAYCPGTRPGSPRIECEWSGAAADFYKWSKITLKFKGPAGKPIDIRFKLTSYVKDAASGTLKLSDQATFTHHWGTRAAPAYHQTDLSTFPQPRTVTVSAVPDAEGERARLKQRFKWADFQPTGFYLNPGAPLTVRVSGVSGAGPEPQLLIGTPALAHPDHRNELLPALLQPSQPLRNGLNTVSSPFGGIVYVRYVQAAGQTAPPVVITLAEGPAAQPFPLFRQGVTTNQEWKAMLVATKVPFAEQAGRRVIVTGFAADARIYANKGQDQEALLDTYARIIGAQDSISALSFAAPDARDKPSPLRPLVVQSRDNNNPNAFHYRVAIPSRNHDITWSQPVLEKSWMMWHELGHHRQHTSTWSWGAMGEVTVNIYSLAARRLVPDIPSEHGTVKEWNDAKTYLAQDASKKDFDAAGHFVRLAMFEQLRVNRKVEPDDIL
;
A
#
# COMPACT_ATOMS: atom_id res chain seq x y z
N MET A 1 -0.23 -7.35 29.11
CA MET A 1 -0.68 -8.68 29.58
C MET A 1 0.02 -9.72 28.71
N HIS A 2 1.02 -10.39 29.28
CA HIS A 2 1.84 -11.39 28.58
C HIS A 2 1.27 -12.79 28.82
N HIS A 3 1.11 -13.58 27.77
CA HIS A 3 0.77 -15.01 27.88
C HIS A 3 1.99 -15.87 27.52
N THR A 4 2.48 -16.59 28.53
CA THR A 4 3.47 -17.66 28.46
C THR A 4 2.79 -19.01 28.22
N TRP A 5 3.37 -19.84 27.36
CA TRP A 5 2.97 -21.23 27.11
C TRP A 5 3.66 -22.17 28.12
N GLN A 6 2.89 -23.07 28.75
CA GLN A 6 3.40 -24.18 29.59
C GLN A 6 3.34 -25.51 28.82
N LEU A 7 4.47 -26.23 28.80
CA LEU A 7 4.59 -27.63 28.39
C LEU A 7 4.10 -28.56 29.51
N LEU A 8 3.35 -29.59 29.15
CA LEU A 8 2.93 -30.68 30.03
C LEU A 8 3.91 -31.88 29.89
N VAL A 9 4.46 -32.34 31.01
CA VAL A 9 5.25 -33.58 31.13
C VAL A 9 4.45 -34.56 31.98
N LEU A 10 4.18 -35.75 31.44
CA LEU A 10 3.75 -36.97 32.15
C LEU A 10 4.77 -38.03 31.73
N GLY A 11 5.42 -38.84 32.56
CA GLY A 11 5.07 -39.36 33.88
C GLY A 11 5.40 -40.86 33.83
N LEU A 12 6.61 -41.22 34.29
CA LEU A 12 7.14 -42.59 34.35
C LEU A 12 6.37 -43.47 35.33
N GLY A 13 6.17 -44.74 34.98
CA GLY A 13 5.78 -45.81 35.90
C GLY A 13 6.28 -47.16 35.38
N ALA A 14 7.07 -47.85 36.19
CA ALA A 14 7.72 -49.14 35.89
C ALA A 14 7.28 -50.24 36.89
N VAL A 15 7.79 -51.46 36.64
CA VAL A 15 7.88 -52.68 37.50
C VAL A 15 6.73 -53.69 37.29
N SER A 16 6.87 -55.01 37.02
CA SER A 16 7.95 -55.98 36.62
C SER A 16 7.30 -57.37 36.33
N PRO A 17 7.97 -58.54 36.16
CA PRO A 17 7.65 -59.53 35.10
C PRO A 17 7.23 -60.93 35.59
N CYS A 18 6.84 -61.83 34.66
CA CYS A 18 6.96 -63.29 34.85
C CYS A 18 7.04 -64.06 33.52
N LEU A 19 7.96 -65.04 33.49
CA LEU A 19 8.36 -65.91 32.37
C LEU A 19 7.31 -66.96 31.95
N GLY A 20 7.40 -67.40 30.68
CA GLY A 20 6.88 -68.69 30.20
C GLY A 20 7.20 -68.95 28.72
N SER A 21 8.21 -69.80 28.46
CA SER A 21 8.70 -70.25 27.15
C SER A 21 7.75 -71.25 26.47
N LEU A 22 7.63 -71.21 25.13
CA LEU A 22 7.76 -72.39 24.24
C LEU A 22 7.84 -71.98 22.75
N LEU A 23 8.70 -72.69 22.03
CA LEU A 23 9.16 -72.52 20.64
C LEU A 23 8.06 -72.68 19.58
N THR A 24 8.14 -71.96 18.45
CA THR A 24 8.34 -72.56 17.10
C THR A 24 8.42 -71.50 15.98
N ASN A 25 9.41 -71.73 15.11
CA ASN A 25 9.59 -71.38 13.70
C ASN A 25 9.16 -70.02 13.11
N GLN A 26 10.18 -69.35 12.57
CA GLN A 26 10.26 -68.70 11.25
C GLN A 26 8.96 -68.20 10.62
N VAL A 27 8.92 -66.89 10.34
CA VAL A 27 9.19 -66.35 8.99
C VAL A 27 9.37 -64.83 9.15
N ILE A 28 10.55 -64.33 8.83
CA ILE A 28 10.74 -62.93 8.47
C ILE A 28 10.13 -62.79 7.08
N LEU A 29 8.87 -62.35 7.01
CA LEU A 29 8.33 -61.80 5.78
C LEU A 29 8.97 -60.43 5.62
N ALA A 30 10.05 -60.40 4.86
CA ALA A 30 10.48 -59.18 4.19
C ALA A 30 9.28 -58.69 3.37
N THR A 31 8.59 -57.66 3.87
CA THR A 31 7.72 -56.84 3.03
C THR A 31 8.60 -56.23 1.93
N PRO A 32 8.17 -56.27 0.66
CA PRO A 32 8.95 -55.69 -0.42
C PRO A 32 9.17 -54.20 -0.15
N LEU A 33 10.41 -53.74 -0.32
CA LEU A 33 10.74 -52.34 -0.57
C LEU A 33 10.04 -51.91 -1.87
N ASP A 34 8.81 -51.45 -1.77
CA ASP A 34 8.04 -50.86 -2.89
C ASP A 34 7.61 -49.42 -2.60
N ASP A 35 8.36 -48.71 -1.75
CA ASP A 35 8.30 -47.25 -1.67
C ASP A 35 9.28 -46.66 -2.69
N ALA A 36 8.98 -46.81 -3.98
CA ALA A 36 9.62 -45.99 -4.99
C ALA A 36 9.45 -44.51 -4.58
N PRO A 37 10.50 -43.66 -4.65
CA PRO A 37 10.37 -42.27 -4.25
C PRO A 37 9.24 -41.61 -5.05
N GLN A 38 8.20 -41.14 -4.33
CA GLN A 38 6.99 -40.57 -4.93
C GLN A 38 7.08 -39.05 -5.03
N ALA A 39 6.47 -38.48 -6.07
CA ALA A 39 6.28 -37.04 -6.16
C ALA A 39 5.29 -36.59 -5.08
N LYS A 40 5.58 -35.45 -4.43
CA LYS A 40 4.69 -34.84 -3.43
C LYS A 40 4.44 -33.39 -3.79
N VAL A 41 3.24 -33.09 -4.26
CA VAL A 41 2.94 -31.79 -4.84
C VAL A 41 2.44 -30.80 -3.79
N VAL A 42 2.83 -29.54 -3.96
CA VAL A 42 2.29 -28.44 -3.16
C VAL A 42 1.79 -27.37 -4.10
N LEU A 43 0.61 -26.83 -3.81
CA LEU A 43 0.00 -25.72 -4.50
C LEU A 43 -0.31 -24.62 -3.49
N GLU A 44 0.27 -23.45 -3.71
CA GLU A 44 -0.06 -22.22 -3.00
C GLU A 44 -0.43 -21.17 -4.03
N SER A 45 -1.28 -20.21 -3.67
CA SER A 45 -1.56 -19.08 -4.54
C SER A 45 -1.93 -17.84 -3.74
N THR A 46 -1.65 -16.67 -4.31
CA THR A 46 -2.08 -15.37 -3.76
C THR A 46 -2.88 -14.60 -4.81
N GLN A 47 -3.63 -13.59 -4.40
CA GLN A 47 -4.43 -12.74 -5.27
C GLN A 47 -4.28 -11.26 -4.89
N ASP A 48 -4.49 -10.36 -5.84
CA ASP A 48 -4.35 -8.90 -5.64
C ASP A 48 -5.26 -8.37 -4.52
N SER A 49 -6.51 -8.84 -4.53
CA SER A 49 -7.57 -8.43 -3.61
C SER A 49 -8.55 -9.57 -3.44
N THR A 50 -9.30 -9.56 -2.33
CA THR A 50 -10.41 -10.48 -2.06
C THR A 50 -11.75 -9.97 -2.60
N VAL A 51 -11.74 -8.88 -3.36
CA VAL A 51 -12.95 -8.25 -3.90
C VAL A 51 -12.75 -7.82 -5.33
N PHE A 52 -13.69 -8.15 -6.22
CA PHE A 52 -13.64 -7.84 -7.65
C PHE A 52 -14.74 -6.85 -8.05
N TYR A 53 -14.38 -5.84 -8.83
CA TYR A 53 -15.31 -4.87 -9.39
C TYR A 53 -15.55 -5.16 -10.88
N PRO A 54 -16.76 -4.92 -11.43
CA PRO A 54 -17.00 -5.01 -12.87
C PRO A 54 -15.94 -4.24 -13.66
N ASP A 55 -15.46 -4.83 -14.75
CA ASP A 55 -14.36 -4.34 -15.60
C ASP A 55 -12.97 -4.27 -14.95
N GLN A 56 -12.82 -4.66 -13.68
CA GLN A 56 -11.52 -4.73 -13.02
C GLN A 56 -10.68 -5.90 -13.53
N LYS A 57 -9.37 -5.65 -13.58
CA LYS A 57 -8.35 -6.68 -13.77
C LYS A 57 -7.68 -6.97 -12.42
N GLN A 58 -7.50 -8.24 -12.09
CA GLN A 58 -6.72 -8.67 -10.93
C GLN A 58 -5.89 -9.88 -11.30
N ALA A 59 -4.71 -9.96 -10.71
CA ALA A 59 -3.82 -11.07 -10.87
C ALA A 59 -3.92 -12.06 -9.71
N ILE A 60 -3.62 -13.30 -10.05
CA ILE A 60 -3.33 -14.38 -9.11
C ILE A 60 -1.92 -14.91 -9.37
N TRP A 61 -1.30 -15.48 -8.33
CA TRP A 61 0.07 -16.03 -8.38
C TRP A 61 0.12 -17.48 -7.91
N PRO A 62 -0.35 -18.44 -8.72
CA PRO A 62 -0.16 -19.84 -8.41
C PRO A 62 1.32 -20.18 -8.37
N LYS A 63 1.72 -20.87 -7.32
CA LYS A 63 3.04 -21.44 -7.10
C LYS A 63 2.90 -22.94 -6.92
N VAL A 64 3.68 -23.68 -7.69
CA VAL A 64 3.64 -25.14 -7.74
C VAL A 64 4.99 -25.69 -7.35
N TRP A 65 4.99 -26.75 -6.53
CA TRP A 65 6.19 -27.47 -6.16
C TRP A 65 6.04 -28.97 -6.32
N ASN A 66 7.17 -29.64 -6.54
CA ASN A 66 7.36 -31.02 -6.13
C ASN A 66 8.37 -31.06 -4.96
N LYS A 67 7.86 -31.30 -3.75
CA LYS A 67 8.68 -31.45 -2.54
C LYS A 67 8.91 -32.92 -2.16
N GLY A 68 8.47 -33.85 -3.00
CA GLY A 68 8.70 -35.28 -2.80
C GLY A 68 10.10 -35.68 -3.25
N PRO A 69 10.62 -36.81 -2.74
CA PRO A 69 11.89 -37.37 -3.22
C PRO A 69 11.79 -37.90 -4.65
N GLY A 70 10.57 -38.19 -5.13
CA GLY A 70 10.30 -38.70 -6.47
C GLY A 70 10.07 -37.63 -7.52
N LYS A 71 10.44 -37.92 -8.76
CA LYS A 71 10.13 -37.08 -9.93
C LYS A 71 8.68 -37.29 -10.36
N ALA A 72 7.97 -36.21 -10.71
CA ALA A 72 6.73 -36.30 -11.50
C ALA A 72 7.07 -36.24 -12.98
N ASP A 73 6.70 -37.27 -13.75
CA ASP A 73 6.91 -37.28 -15.20
C ASP A 73 6.04 -36.25 -15.92
N LYS A 74 4.85 -35.98 -15.38
CA LYS A 74 3.96 -34.90 -15.81
C LYS A 74 3.33 -34.22 -14.59
N LEU A 75 3.26 -32.91 -14.62
CA LEU A 75 2.60 -32.09 -13.61
C LEU A 75 1.60 -31.16 -14.31
N VAL A 76 0.34 -31.17 -13.88
CA VAL A 76 -0.74 -30.38 -14.49
C VAL A 76 -1.41 -29.52 -13.43
N LEU A 77 -1.37 -28.20 -13.61
CA LEU A 77 -2.20 -27.25 -12.86
C LEU A 77 -3.40 -26.88 -13.72
N GLU A 78 -4.61 -27.09 -13.22
CA GLU A 78 -5.84 -26.75 -13.94
C GLU A 78 -6.83 -25.98 -13.06
N SER A 79 -7.60 -25.07 -13.67
CA SER A 79 -8.76 -24.44 -13.04
C SER A 79 -10.06 -25.02 -13.59
N VAL A 80 -11.16 -24.76 -12.89
CA VAL A 80 -12.51 -24.85 -13.48
C VAL A 80 -12.66 -23.91 -14.69
N ASP A 81 -13.70 -24.12 -15.51
CA ASP A 81 -14.09 -23.18 -16.55
C ASP A 81 -14.43 -21.81 -15.94
N LEU A 82 -13.82 -20.76 -16.47
CA LEU A 82 -13.91 -19.39 -15.95
C LEU A 82 -15.13 -18.64 -16.50
N ARG A 83 -15.70 -19.09 -17.62
CA ARG A 83 -16.81 -18.39 -18.31
C ARG A 83 -18.09 -18.29 -17.48
N PRO A 84 -18.54 -19.33 -16.73
CA PRO A 84 -19.70 -19.22 -15.84
C PRO A 84 -19.56 -18.13 -14.78
N TRP A 85 -18.33 -17.76 -14.44
CA TRP A 85 -18.00 -16.71 -13.47
C TRP A 85 -17.80 -15.34 -14.11
N ASN A 86 -18.02 -15.20 -15.43
CA ASN A 86 -17.72 -13.99 -16.21
C ASN A 86 -16.26 -13.53 -16.08
N LEU A 87 -15.35 -14.49 -15.95
CA LEU A 87 -13.92 -14.26 -15.89
C LEU A 87 -13.28 -14.57 -17.24
N SER A 88 -12.35 -13.72 -17.65
CA SER A 88 -11.51 -13.96 -18.83
C SER A 88 -10.04 -13.76 -18.48
N ILE A 89 -9.17 -14.63 -18.96
CA ILE A 89 -7.71 -14.48 -18.85
C ILE A 89 -7.26 -13.42 -19.84
N VAL A 90 -6.60 -12.36 -19.37
CA VAL A 90 -6.16 -11.23 -20.22
C VAL A 90 -4.65 -11.10 -20.30
N GLU A 91 -3.90 -11.71 -19.38
CA GLU A 91 -2.44 -11.70 -19.36
C GLU A 91 -1.94 -12.94 -18.64
N VAL A 92 -0.84 -13.51 -19.12
CA VAL A 92 -0.11 -14.60 -18.46
C VAL A 92 1.36 -14.21 -18.47
N TYR A 93 1.96 -14.11 -17.31
CA TYR A 93 3.37 -13.82 -17.10
C TYR A 93 4.01 -14.95 -16.27
N ALA A 94 5.31 -15.17 -16.44
CA ALA A 94 6.06 -16.29 -15.84
C ALA A 94 5.47 -17.69 -16.19
N TYR A 95 5.73 -18.12 -17.43
CA TYR A 95 5.57 -19.46 -18.02
C TYR A 95 4.53 -20.40 -17.36
N CYS A 96 3.30 -20.39 -17.89
CA CYS A 96 2.25 -21.40 -17.66
C CYS A 96 1.88 -22.06 -19.01
N PRO A 97 2.47 -23.20 -19.35
CA PRO A 97 2.33 -23.80 -20.69
C PRO A 97 0.94 -24.40 -20.87
N GLY A 98 0.15 -23.87 -21.81
CA GLY A 98 -1.24 -24.29 -22.03
C GLY A 98 -2.25 -23.18 -21.76
N THR A 99 -1.84 -22.11 -21.07
CA THR A 99 -2.69 -20.94 -20.83
C THR A 99 -2.22 -19.74 -21.63
N ARG A 100 -3.17 -19.09 -22.33
CA ARG A 100 -2.95 -17.84 -23.04
C ARG A 100 -4.13 -16.90 -22.82
N PRO A 101 -4.00 -15.60 -23.12
CA PRO A 101 -5.15 -14.69 -23.11
C PRO A 101 -6.31 -15.28 -23.94
N GLY A 102 -7.52 -15.25 -23.37
CA GLY A 102 -8.72 -15.82 -23.97
C GLY A 102 -8.95 -17.33 -23.71
N SER A 103 -8.01 -18.06 -23.09
CA SER A 103 -8.26 -19.45 -22.68
C SER A 103 -9.46 -19.54 -21.72
N PRO A 104 -10.35 -20.55 -21.86
CA PRO A 104 -11.54 -20.69 -21.02
C PRO A 104 -11.24 -21.23 -19.62
N ARG A 105 -10.07 -21.83 -19.44
CA ARG A 105 -9.54 -22.33 -18.17
C ARG A 105 -8.05 -22.02 -18.10
N ILE A 106 -7.51 -22.03 -16.89
CA ILE A 106 -6.07 -22.06 -16.66
C ILE A 106 -5.66 -23.52 -16.72
N GLU A 107 -4.67 -23.82 -17.55
CA GLU A 107 -4.04 -25.12 -17.71
C GLU A 107 -2.54 -24.90 -17.92
N CYS A 108 -1.72 -25.33 -16.96
CA CYS A 108 -0.27 -25.30 -17.03
C CYS A 108 0.26 -26.72 -16.98
N GLU A 109 0.99 -27.14 -17.99
CA GLU A 109 1.63 -28.46 -18.05
C GLU A 109 3.15 -28.35 -17.99
N TRP A 110 3.76 -29.16 -17.13
CA TRP A 110 5.20 -29.33 -17.06
C TRP A 110 5.57 -30.81 -17.14
N SER A 111 6.66 -31.11 -17.85
CA SER A 111 7.23 -32.44 -17.91
C SER A 111 8.48 -32.54 -17.04
N GLY A 112 8.66 -33.71 -16.44
CA GLY A 112 9.87 -34.06 -15.71
C GLY A 112 10.20 -33.18 -14.50
N ALA A 113 9.20 -32.89 -13.67
CA ALA A 113 9.37 -32.13 -12.43
C ALA A 113 10.11 -32.97 -11.36
N ALA A 114 11.42 -32.77 -11.25
CA ALA A 114 12.29 -33.42 -10.27
C ALA A 114 11.99 -33.02 -8.81
N ALA A 115 12.66 -33.67 -7.87
CA ALA A 115 12.66 -33.27 -6.46
C ALA A 115 13.27 -31.87 -6.35
N ASP A 116 12.54 -30.92 -5.72
CA ASP A 116 12.83 -29.47 -5.67
C ASP A 116 12.15 -28.60 -6.75
N PHE A 117 11.45 -29.20 -7.72
CA PHE A 117 10.82 -28.45 -8.80
C PHE A 117 9.96 -27.31 -8.25
N TYR A 118 10.19 -26.11 -8.77
CA TYR A 118 9.42 -24.91 -8.44
C TYR A 118 9.08 -24.14 -9.71
N LYS A 119 7.82 -23.76 -9.84
CA LYS A 119 7.35 -22.77 -10.82
C LYS A 119 6.30 -21.87 -10.19
N TRP A 120 6.21 -20.66 -10.71
CA TRP A 120 5.16 -19.72 -10.38
C TRP A 120 4.72 -19.03 -11.67
N SER A 121 3.48 -18.57 -11.70
CA SER A 121 2.93 -17.77 -12.79
C SER A 121 2.16 -16.59 -12.23
N LYS A 122 2.06 -15.51 -12.99
CA LYS A 122 1.09 -14.43 -12.74
C LYS A 122 0.03 -14.51 -13.82
N ILE A 123 -1.22 -14.71 -13.42
CA ILE A 123 -2.34 -14.82 -14.35
C ILE A 123 -3.31 -13.68 -14.05
N THR A 124 -3.46 -12.75 -14.99
CA THR A 124 -4.38 -11.62 -14.84
C THR A 124 -5.74 -12.01 -15.40
N LEU A 125 -6.75 -11.92 -14.56
CA LEU A 125 -8.16 -12.15 -14.87
C LEU A 125 -8.85 -10.79 -15.02
N LYS A 126 -9.83 -10.70 -15.92
CA LYS A 126 -10.77 -9.57 -16.01
C LYS A 126 -12.18 -10.03 -15.65
N PHE A 127 -12.85 -9.28 -14.78
CA PHE A 127 -14.27 -9.46 -14.49
C PHE A 127 -15.13 -8.75 -15.53
N LYS A 128 -16.17 -9.41 -16.01
CA LYS A 128 -17.25 -8.75 -16.77
C LYS A 128 -18.64 -9.05 -16.21
N GLY A 129 -18.71 -9.71 -15.06
CA GLY A 129 -19.97 -10.06 -14.44
C GLY A 129 -20.58 -8.92 -13.63
N PRO A 130 -21.86 -9.04 -13.26
CA PRO A 130 -22.48 -8.11 -12.31
C PRO A 130 -21.91 -8.29 -10.90
N ALA A 131 -21.96 -7.24 -10.10
CA ALA A 131 -21.66 -7.31 -8.67
C ALA A 131 -22.73 -8.11 -7.90
N GLY A 132 -22.38 -8.58 -6.70
CA GLY A 132 -23.29 -9.21 -5.74
C GLY A 132 -23.23 -10.75 -5.66
N LYS A 133 -22.58 -11.42 -6.61
CA LYS A 133 -22.31 -12.88 -6.53
C LYS A 133 -20.83 -13.14 -6.23
N PRO A 134 -20.48 -13.88 -5.17
CA PRO A 134 -19.09 -14.25 -4.92
C PRO A 134 -18.55 -15.14 -6.05
N ILE A 135 -17.23 -15.19 -6.19
CA ILE A 135 -16.53 -15.98 -7.20
C ILE A 135 -15.56 -16.92 -6.48
N ASP A 136 -15.72 -18.23 -6.73
CA ASP A 136 -14.86 -19.26 -6.18
C ASP A 136 -14.20 -20.04 -7.32
N ILE A 137 -12.90 -19.83 -7.53
CA ILE A 137 -12.14 -20.53 -8.58
C ILE A 137 -11.23 -21.55 -7.94
N ARG A 138 -11.61 -22.82 -8.07
CA ARG A 138 -10.80 -23.95 -7.64
C ARG A 138 -9.72 -24.29 -8.66
N PHE A 139 -8.51 -24.46 -8.15
CA PHE A 139 -7.34 -24.97 -8.84
C PHE A 139 -7.06 -26.38 -8.34
N LYS A 140 -6.59 -27.22 -9.24
CA LYS A 140 -6.14 -28.57 -8.98
C LYS A 140 -4.76 -28.77 -9.59
N LEU A 141 -3.82 -29.21 -8.77
CA LEU A 141 -2.48 -29.62 -9.19
C LEU A 141 -2.44 -31.14 -9.13
N THR A 142 -2.10 -31.80 -10.24
CA THR A 142 -1.98 -33.26 -10.32
C THR A 142 -0.60 -33.64 -10.80
N SER A 143 0.10 -34.49 -10.06
CA SER A 143 1.30 -35.18 -10.56
C SER A 143 0.95 -36.55 -11.12
N TYR A 144 1.68 -36.91 -12.17
CA TYR A 144 1.65 -38.24 -12.77
C TYR A 144 3.06 -38.79 -12.85
N VAL A 145 3.20 -40.08 -12.56
CA VAL A 145 4.42 -40.87 -12.72
C VAL A 145 4.17 -41.94 -13.77
N LYS A 146 5.18 -42.27 -14.58
CA LYS A 146 5.07 -43.37 -15.53
C LYS A 146 5.13 -44.70 -14.80
N ASP A 147 4.18 -45.56 -15.08
CA ASP A 147 4.24 -46.96 -14.67
C ASP A 147 5.42 -47.65 -15.38
N ALA A 148 6.28 -48.32 -14.62
CA ALA A 148 7.48 -48.94 -15.15
C ALA A 148 7.21 -50.11 -16.12
N ALA A 149 6.04 -50.75 -16.02
CA ALA A 149 5.68 -51.91 -16.84
C ALA A 149 4.89 -51.51 -18.10
N SER A 150 3.95 -50.58 -18.00
CA SER A 150 3.09 -50.16 -19.13
C SER A 150 3.52 -48.87 -19.80
N GLY A 151 4.42 -48.09 -19.20
CA GLY A 151 4.81 -46.75 -19.67
C GLY A 151 3.70 -45.70 -19.60
N THR A 152 2.51 -46.05 -19.07
CA THR A 152 1.36 -45.16 -18.97
C THR A 152 1.48 -44.25 -17.75
N LEU A 153 0.97 -43.02 -17.87
CA LEU A 153 0.94 -42.07 -16.76
C LEU A 153 -0.12 -42.48 -15.74
N LYS A 154 0.30 -42.77 -14.51
CA LYS A 154 -0.58 -42.98 -13.35
C LYS A 154 -0.51 -41.77 -12.44
N LEU A 155 -1.66 -41.40 -11.87
CA LEU A 155 -1.76 -40.35 -10.87
C LEU A 155 -0.88 -40.73 -9.67
N SER A 156 -0.04 -39.78 -9.22
CA SER A 156 0.85 -39.96 -8.07
C SER A 156 0.35 -39.19 -6.86
N ASP A 157 0.08 -37.89 -7.00
CA ASP A 157 -0.35 -37.02 -5.90
C ASP A 157 -1.18 -35.84 -6.42
N GLN A 158 -1.97 -35.21 -5.54
CA GLN A 158 -2.84 -34.09 -5.88
C GLN A 158 -2.92 -33.05 -4.75
N ALA A 159 -2.97 -31.77 -5.15
CA ALA A 159 -3.26 -30.66 -4.26
C ALA A 159 -4.34 -29.75 -4.87
N THR A 160 -5.09 -29.04 -4.01
CA THR A 160 -6.07 -28.06 -4.47
C THR A 160 -5.92 -26.74 -3.74
N PHE A 161 -6.32 -25.66 -4.40
CA PHE A 161 -6.37 -24.32 -3.84
C PHE A 161 -7.62 -23.62 -4.39
N THR A 162 -8.33 -22.85 -3.57
CA THR A 162 -9.49 -22.08 -4.04
C THR A 162 -9.24 -20.59 -3.83
N HIS A 163 -9.35 -19.83 -4.91
CA HIS A 163 -9.42 -18.38 -4.81
C HIS A 163 -10.86 -17.95 -4.56
N HIS A 164 -11.02 -16.99 -3.65
CA HIS A 164 -12.31 -16.47 -3.23
C HIS A 164 -12.35 -14.97 -3.45
N TRP A 165 -13.38 -14.48 -4.15
CA TRP A 165 -13.66 -13.05 -4.29
C TRP A 165 -15.11 -12.73 -3.90
N GLY A 166 -15.31 -11.70 -3.09
CA GLY A 166 -16.56 -10.96 -3.12
C GLY A 166 -16.65 -10.13 -4.41
N THR A 167 -17.85 -9.76 -4.85
CA THR A 167 -18.01 -8.81 -5.97
C THR A 167 -18.78 -7.58 -5.53
N ARG A 168 -18.30 -6.39 -5.93
CA ARG A 168 -18.85 -5.09 -5.52
C ARG A 168 -19.15 -4.23 -6.73
N ALA A 169 -20.20 -3.42 -6.63
CA ALA A 169 -20.38 -2.31 -7.55
C ALA A 169 -19.45 -1.17 -7.13
N ALA A 170 -18.93 -0.42 -8.10
CA ALA A 170 -18.23 0.80 -7.80
C ALA A 170 -19.21 1.81 -7.17
N PRO A 171 -18.84 2.51 -6.08
CA PRO A 171 -19.79 3.36 -5.40
C PRO A 171 -20.11 4.61 -6.24
N ALA A 172 -21.41 4.90 -6.37
CA ALA A 172 -21.92 6.11 -6.99
C ALA A 172 -22.63 6.95 -5.93
N TYR A 173 -22.44 8.26 -5.99
CA TYR A 173 -23.00 9.20 -5.03
C TYR A 173 -23.78 10.29 -5.74
N HIS A 174 -24.69 10.91 -5.01
CA HIS A 174 -25.48 12.04 -5.48
C HIS A 174 -25.64 13.04 -4.34
N GLN A 175 -25.17 14.27 -4.54
CA GLN A 175 -25.40 15.36 -3.61
C GLN A 175 -26.78 15.97 -3.86
N THR A 176 -27.50 16.28 -2.79
CA THR A 176 -28.85 16.85 -2.88
C THR A 176 -28.85 18.38 -2.92
N ASP A 177 -27.87 19.01 -2.27
CA ASP A 177 -27.67 20.45 -2.26
C ASP A 177 -26.20 20.76 -2.55
N LEU A 178 -25.96 21.47 -3.66
CA LEU A 178 -24.62 21.86 -4.10
C LEU A 178 -24.19 23.21 -3.50
N SER A 179 -25.12 24.02 -3.00
CA SER A 179 -24.83 25.39 -2.52
C SER A 179 -23.94 25.41 -1.27
N THR A 180 -23.95 24.32 -0.50
CA THR A 180 -23.10 24.14 0.68
C THR A 180 -21.63 23.86 0.33
N PHE A 181 -21.30 23.56 -0.94
CA PHE A 181 -19.95 23.20 -1.40
C PHE A 181 -19.36 24.31 -2.27
N PRO A 182 -18.67 25.31 -1.69
CA PRO A 182 -18.28 26.53 -2.40
C PRO A 182 -17.08 26.34 -3.35
N GLN A 183 -16.47 25.16 -3.42
CA GLN A 183 -15.32 24.97 -4.31
C GLN A 183 -15.70 25.20 -5.78
N PRO A 184 -14.89 25.96 -6.53
CA PRO A 184 -15.21 26.25 -7.91
C PRO A 184 -14.95 25.03 -8.79
N ARG A 185 -15.77 24.86 -9.84
CA ARG A 185 -15.54 23.90 -10.92
C ARG A 185 -14.50 24.36 -11.94
N THR A 186 -14.25 25.66 -12.00
CA THR A 186 -13.17 26.27 -12.78
C THR A 186 -11.99 26.55 -11.88
N VAL A 187 -10.83 26.00 -12.22
CA VAL A 187 -9.59 26.19 -11.47
C VAL A 187 -8.46 26.60 -12.42
N THR A 188 -7.67 27.58 -11.99
CA THR A 188 -6.37 27.89 -12.60
C THR A 188 -5.30 27.05 -11.93
N VAL A 189 -4.54 26.32 -12.73
CA VAL A 189 -3.59 25.31 -12.27
C VAL A 189 -2.21 25.65 -12.81
N SER A 190 -1.29 25.98 -11.91
CA SER A 190 0.12 26.14 -12.25
C SER A 190 0.81 24.79 -12.35
N ALA A 191 1.76 24.66 -13.27
CA ALA A 191 2.59 23.46 -13.36
C ALA A 191 3.47 23.33 -12.11
N VAL A 192 3.57 22.11 -11.58
CA VAL A 192 4.50 21.77 -10.50
C VAL A 192 5.62 20.88 -11.06
N PRO A 193 6.76 20.74 -10.37
CA PRO A 193 7.77 19.76 -10.77
C PRO A 193 7.18 18.36 -10.88
N ASP A 194 7.64 17.57 -11.84
CA ASP A 194 7.29 16.16 -11.91
C ASP A 194 7.81 15.40 -10.68
N ALA A 195 7.03 14.44 -10.18
CA ALA A 195 7.34 13.79 -8.90
C ALA A 195 8.64 12.97 -8.91
N GLU A 196 9.05 12.43 -10.06
CA GLU A 196 10.27 11.60 -10.15
C GLU A 196 11.53 12.48 -10.20
N GLY A 197 11.52 13.52 -11.02
CA GLY A 197 12.59 14.51 -11.08
C GLY A 197 12.82 15.16 -9.71
N GLU A 198 11.74 15.50 -9.01
CA GLU A 198 11.83 16.12 -7.70
C GLU A 198 12.32 15.14 -6.61
N ARG A 199 11.83 13.90 -6.62
CA ARG A 199 12.37 12.82 -5.77
C ARG A 199 13.87 12.62 -6.01
N ALA A 200 14.30 12.60 -7.28
CA ALA A 200 15.68 12.39 -7.66
C ALA A 200 16.59 13.58 -7.27
N ARG A 201 16.10 14.82 -7.37
CA ARG A 201 16.79 16.03 -6.91
C ARG A 201 17.11 15.96 -5.43
N LEU A 202 16.11 15.59 -4.62
CA LEU A 202 16.22 15.50 -3.17
C LEU A 202 16.78 14.17 -2.65
N LYS A 203 17.09 13.21 -3.54
CA LYS A 203 17.50 11.83 -3.19
C LYS A 203 16.54 11.11 -2.23
N GLN A 204 15.26 11.49 -2.29
CA GLN A 204 14.20 10.92 -1.46
C GLN A 204 13.87 9.48 -1.89
N ARG A 205 13.38 8.68 -0.94
CA ARG A 205 12.94 7.30 -1.18
C ARG A 205 11.68 7.26 -2.03
N PHE A 206 10.70 8.12 -1.71
CA PHE A 206 9.38 8.09 -2.33
C PHE A 206 9.02 9.41 -3.01
N LYS A 207 8.15 9.29 -4.01
CA LYS A 207 7.59 10.43 -4.77
C LYS A 207 6.63 11.19 -3.88
N TRP A 208 6.55 12.51 -4.00
CA TRP A 208 5.48 13.31 -3.38
C TRP A 208 4.37 13.60 -4.40
N ALA A 209 3.18 13.98 -3.95
CA ALA A 209 2.05 14.22 -4.83
C ALA A 209 2.32 15.42 -5.76
N ASP A 210 2.38 15.13 -7.06
CA ASP A 210 2.44 16.08 -8.18
C ASP A 210 1.05 16.41 -8.74
N PHE A 211 0.02 16.21 -7.92
CA PHE A 211 -1.37 16.40 -8.28
C PHE A 211 -2.10 17.26 -7.25
N GLN A 212 -3.18 17.91 -7.68
CA GLN A 212 -3.88 18.95 -6.92
C GLN A 212 -5.33 18.52 -6.65
N PRO A 213 -5.80 18.64 -5.39
CA PRO A 213 -7.20 18.47 -5.01
C PRO A 213 -8.19 19.30 -5.83
N THR A 214 -9.27 18.68 -6.30
CA THR A 214 -10.40 19.41 -6.91
C THR A 214 -11.60 19.56 -5.97
N GLY A 215 -11.77 18.63 -5.03
CA GLY A 215 -12.98 18.56 -4.19
C GLY A 215 -14.18 17.93 -4.90
N PHE A 216 -13.96 17.16 -5.98
CA PHE A 216 -14.99 16.44 -6.72
C PHE A 216 -14.73 14.93 -6.75
N TYR A 217 -15.81 14.16 -6.70
CA TYR A 217 -15.85 12.72 -6.92
C TYR A 217 -16.50 12.43 -8.28
N LEU A 218 -15.79 11.72 -9.16
CA LEU A 218 -16.33 11.24 -10.42
C LEU A 218 -17.10 9.94 -10.18
N ASN A 219 -18.38 9.91 -10.56
CA ASN A 219 -19.19 8.70 -10.51
C ASN A 219 -18.72 7.65 -11.54
N PRO A 220 -18.80 6.35 -11.20
CA PRO A 220 -18.40 5.28 -12.09
C PRO A 220 -19.20 5.28 -13.39
N GLY A 221 -18.52 5.10 -14.53
CA GLY A 221 -19.11 5.03 -15.87
C GLY A 221 -19.66 6.36 -16.41
N ALA A 222 -19.74 7.41 -15.60
CA ALA A 222 -20.30 8.69 -16.04
C ALA A 222 -19.26 9.51 -16.85
N PRO A 223 -19.58 9.94 -18.08
CA PRO A 223 -18.71 10.84 -18.84
C PRO A 223 -18.77 12.26 -18.27
N LEU A 224 -17.61 12.78 -17.87
CA LEU A 224 -17.41 14.16 -17.46
C LEU A 224 -16.84 14.97 -18.63
N THR A 225 -17.56 15.99 -19.06
CA THR A 225 -17.01 17.00 -19.98
C THR A 225 -16.07 17.93 -19.21
N VAL A 226 -14.88 18.14 -19.76
CA VAL A 226 -13.84 19.00 -19.19
C VAL A 226 -13.41 20.01 -20.24
N ARG A 227 -13.55 21.31 -19.93
CA ARG A 227 -13.04 22.38 -20.81
C ARG A 227 -11.67 22.82 -20.32
N VAL A 228 -10.70 22.87 -21.22
CA VAL A 228 -9.33 23.31 -20.91
C VAL A 228 -8.94 24.49 -21.80
N SER A 229 -8.20 25.45 -21.24
CA SER A 229 -7.54 26.52 -21.98
C SER A 229 -6.15 26.84 -21.40
N GLY A 230 -5.30 27.47 -22.20
CA GLY A 230 -3.95 27.89 -21.79
C GLY A 230 -2.85 26.83 -21.98
N VAL A 231 -3.18 25.64 -22.50
CA VAL A 231 -2.15 24.64 -22.86
C VAL A 231 -1.34 25.18 -24.04
N SER A 232 -0.02 25.23 -23.90
CA SER A 232 0.87 25.62 -25.00
C SER A 232 1.06 24.46 -25.98
N GLY A 233 1.16 24.76 -27.27
CA GLY A 233 1.16 23.73 -28.34
C GLY A 233 2.32 22.72 -28.29
N ALA A 234 3.41 23.04 -27.57
CA ALA A 234 4.57 22.17 -27.37
C ALA A 234 4.88 21.92 -25.87
N GLY A 235 4.01 22.35 -24.96
CA GLY A 235 4.21 22.19 -23.52
C GLY A 235 3.57 20.93 -22.95
N PRO A 236 3.71 20.72 -21.63
CA PRO A 236 3.02 19.62 -20.96
C PRO A 236 1.49 19.79 -21.09
N GLU A 237 0.79 18.67 -21.16
CA GLU A 237 -0.66 18.61 -21.19
C GLU A 237 -1.17 18.13 -19.82
N PRO A 238 -2.16 18.79 -19.21
CA PRO A 238 -2.71 18.35 -17.92
C PRO A 238 -3.50 17.05 -18.07
N GLN A 239 -3.63 16.31 -16.96
CA GLN A 239 -4.46 15.11 -16.86
C GLN A 239 -5.37 15.20 -15.63
N LEU A 240 -6.54 14.56 -15.71
CA LEU A 240 -7.27 14.21 -14.49
C LEU A 240 -6.75 12.88 -13.97
N LEU A 241 -6.51 12.77 -12.66
CA LEU A 241 -6.27 11.49 -11.99
C LEU A 241 -7.52 11.10 -11.23
N ILE A 242 -7.98 9.86 -11.40
CA ILE A 242 -9.19 9.35 -10.76
C ILE A 242 -8.82 8.31 -9.69
N GLY A 243 -9.31 8.56 -8.47
CA GLY A 243 -9.12 7.70 -7.31
C GLY A 243 -7.88 8.04 -6.48
N THR A 244 -7.90 7.64 -5.22
CA THR A 244 -6.90 8.02 -4.22
C THR A 244 -6.11 6.77 -3.80
N PRO A 245 -4.77 6.80 -3.81
CA PRO A 245 -3.99 5.61 -3.52
C PRO A 245 -4.17 5.19 -2.06
N ALA A 246 -4.39 3.91 -1.80
CA ALA A 246 -4.60 3.33 -0.46
C ALA A 246 -5.81 3.85 0.33
N LEU A 247 -6.73 4.60 -0.28
CA LEU A 247 -7.98 5.00 0.37
C LEU A 247 -8.88 3.78 0.60
N ALA A 248 -9.29 3.56 1.84
CA ALA A 248 -10.18 2.47 2.19
C ALA A 248 -11.62 2.67 1.64
N HIS A 249 -12.35 1.58 1.47
CA HIS A 249 -13.76 1.64 1.09
C HIS A 249 -14.59 2.20 2.26
N PRO A 250 -15.53 3.13 2.00
CA PRO A 250 -16.30 3.79 3.06
C PRO A 250 -17.11 2.81 3.93
N ASP A 251 -17.77 1.85 3.29
CA ASP A 251 -18.62 0.86 3.98
C ASP A 251 -17.90 -0.46 4.34
N HIS A 252 -16.66 -0.63 3.86
CA HIS A 252 -15.87 -1.85 4.03
C HIS A 252 -14.43 -1.48 4.38
N ARG A 253 -14.20 -1.00 5.60
CA ARG A 253 -12.92 -0.40 6.03
C ARG A 253 -11.69 -1.31 5.88
N ASN A 254 -11.86 -2.61 5.66
CA ASN A 254 -10.76 -3.57 5.39
C ASN A 254 -10.46 -3.75 3.88
N GLU A 255 -11.20 -3.06 3.01
CA GLU A 255 -11.07 -3.09 1.55
C GLU A 255 -10.54 -1.74 1.04
N LEU A 256 -9.88 -1.74 -0.12
CA LEU A 256 -9.48 -0.51 -0.82
C LEU A 256 -10.50 -0.16 -1.91
N LEU A 257 -10.60 1.12 -2.25
CA LEU A 257 -11.25 1.53 -3.49
C LEU A 257 -10.44 1.07 -4.71
N PRO A 258 -11.11 0.72 -5.83
CA PRO A 258 -10.46 0.11 -6.99
C PRO A 258 -9.64 1.09 -7.86
N ALA A 259 -9.94 2.38 -7.84
CA ALA A 259 -9.21 3.39 -8.61
C ALA A 259 -8.05 3.98 -7.78
N LEU A 260 -6.83 3.91 -8.33
CA LEU A 260 -5.60 4.38 -7.69
C LEU A 260 -4.87 5.34 -8.64
N LEU A 261 -5.19 6.64 -8.59
CA LEU A 261 -4.61 7.69 -9.44
C LEU A 261 -4.62 7.34 -10.94
N GLN A 262 -5.72 6.77 -11.45
CA GLN A 262 -5.83 6.38 -12.85
C GLN A 262 -5.82 7.65 -13.72
N PRO A 263 -4.79 7.84 -14.58
CA PRO A 263 -4.71 9.05 -15.39
C PRO A 263 -5.71 8.99 -16.56
N SER A 264 -6.33 10.12 -16.85
CA SER A 264 -7.04 10.33 -18.12
C SER A 264 -6.06 10.38 -19.29
N GLN A 265 -6.59 10.39 -20.52
CA GLN A 265 -5.82 10.90 -21.64
C GLN A 265 -5.38 12.34 -21.38
N PRO A 266 -4.23 12.79 -21.92
CA PRO A 266 -3.83 14.18 -21.87
C PRO A 266 -4.95 15.11 -22.37
N LEU A 267 -5.22 16.18 -21.61
CA LEU A 267 -6.29 17.12 -21.90
C LEU A 267 -5.77 18.23 -22.80
N ARG A 268 -6.49 18.51 -23.89
CA ARG A 268 -6.15 19.53 -24.88
C ARG A 268 -7.02 20.76 -24.69
N ASN A 269 -6.59 21.90 -25.24
CA ASN A 269 -7.44 23.08 -25.32
C ASN A 269 -8.79 22.75 -25.97
N GLY A 270 -9.89 23.28 -25.42
CA GLY A 270 -11.25 22.97 -25.85
C GLY A 270 -11.93 21.93 -24.96
N LEU A 271 -12.87 21.18 -25.54
CA LEU A 271 -13.68 20.19 -24.83
C LEU A 271 -13.01 18.81 -24.86
N ASN A 272 -12.96 18.17 -23.70
CA ASN A 272 -12.46 16.82 -23.49
C ASN A 272 -13.54 16.00 -22.77
N THR A 273 -13.46 14.67 -22.87
CA THR A 273 -14.33 13.75 -22.13
C THR A 273 -13.47 12.82 -21.29
N VAL A 274 -13.75 12.78 -19.99
CA VAL A 274 -13.09 11.89 -19.04
C VAL A 274 -14.13 10.97 -18.41
N SER A 275 -13.85 9.67 -18.33
CA SER A 275 -14.68 8.71 -17.60
C SER A 275 -13.79 7.69 -16.90
N SER A 276 -14.32 7.06 -15.85
CA SER A 276 -13.67 5.94 -15.17
C SER A 276 -14.71 4.87 -14.86
N PRO A 277 -14.46 3.58 -15.15
CA PRO A 277 -15.40 2.51 -14.81
C PRO A 277 -15.60 2.37 -13.29
N PHE A 278 -14.67 2.87 -12.49
CA PHE A 278 -14.65 2.74 -11.05
C PHE A 278 -15.06 4.01 -10.30
N GLY A 279 -14.98 5.16 -10.96
CA GLY A 279 -15.11 6.45 -10.28
C GLY A 279 -13.99 6.68 -9.25
N GLY A 280 -14.08 7.79 -8.52
CA GLY A 280 -13.09 8.16 -7.51
C GLY A 280 -12.94 9.67 -7.35
N ILE A 281 -12.18 10.08 -6.33
CA ILE A 281 -11.81 11.49 -6.15
C ILE A 281 -10.99 11.95 -7.36
N VAL A 282 -11.30 13.15 -7.85
CA VAL A 282 -10.66 13.75 -9.01
C VAL A 282 -9.52 14.66 -8.55
N TYR A 283 -8.33 14.45 -9.11
CA TYR A 283 -7.19 15.34 -8.97
C TYR A 283 -6.78 15.89 -10.34
N VAL A 284 -6.16 17.07 -10.36
CA VAL A 284 -5.48 17.57 -11.56
C VAL A 284 -3.99 17.31 -11.43
N ARG A 285 -3.39 16.64 -12.42
CA ARG A 285 -1.94 16.59 -12.59
C ARG A 285 -1.55 17.51 -13.73
N TYR A 286 -0.71 18.50 -13.43
CA TYR A 286 -0.10 19.37 -14.42
C TYR A 286 1.35 19.59 -14.01
N VAL A 287 2.28 18.95 -14.74
CA VAL A 287 3.67 18.83 -14.33
C VAL A 287 4.63 19.34 -15.38
N GLN A 288 5.77 19.85 -14.95
CA GLN A 288 6.87 20.27 -15.80
C GLN A 288 8.16 19.55 -15.40
N ALA A 289 9.01 19.27 -16.39
CA ALA A 289 10.34 18.73 -16.14
C ALA A 289 11.25 19.78 -15.50
N ALA A 290 12.32 19.33 -14.83
CA ALA A 290 13.33 20.21 -14.24
C ALA A 290 13.90 21.20 -15.29
N GLY A 291 14.00 22.48 -14.91
CA GLY A 291 14.50 23.55 -15.78
C GLY A 291 13.51 24.05 -16.84
N GLN A 292 12.29 23.49 -16.92
CA GLN A 292 11.24 23.98 -17.79
C GLN A 292 10.24 24.86 -17.02
N THR A 293 9.59 25.76 -17.75
CA THR A 293 8.48 26.57 -17.25
C THR A 293 7.27 26.38 -18.15
N ALA A 294 6.11 26.08 -17.55
CA ALA A 294 4.85 26.04 -18.25
C ALA A 294 3.87 27.07 -17.68
N PRO A 295 3.12 27.81 -18.54
CA PRO A 295 2.14 28.78 -18.06
C PRO A 295 0.98 28.08 -17.33
N PRO A 296 0.28 28.75 -16.40
CA PRO A 296 -0.91 28.20 -15.80
C PRO A 296 -1.99 27.86 -16.84
N VAL A 297 -2.69 26.75 -16.63
CA VAL A 297 -3.83 26.33 -17.44
C VAL A 297 -5.13 26.54 -16.68
N VAL A 298 -6.23 26.74 -17.40
CA VAL A 298 -7.57 26.81 -16.80
C VAL A 298 -8.31 25.53 -17.13
N ILE A 299 -8.82 24.85 -16.11
CA ILE A 299 -9.61 23.63 -16.24
C ILE A 299 -10.99 23.89 -15.65
N THR A 300 -12.04 23.60 -16.42
CA THR A 300 -13.44 23.68 -15.98
C THR A 300 -14.09 22.31 -16.08
N LEU A 301 -14.52 21.77 -14.94
CA LEU A 301 -15.36 20.59 -14.88
C LEU A 301 -16.80 21.00 -15.22
N ALA A 302 -17.46 20.31 -16.15
CA ALA A 302 -18.84 20.65 -16.50
C ALA A 302 -19.81 20.42 -15.33
N GLU A 303 -20.91 21.19 -15.35
CA GLU A 303 -22.06 20.96 -14.49
C GLU A 303 -22.70 19.59 -14.74
N GLY A 304 -23.41 19.08 -13.73
CA GLY A 304 -24.20 17.85 -13.85
C GLY A 304 -23.79 16.71 -12.92
N PRO A 305 -24.39 15.52 -13.12
CA PRO A 305 -24.33 14.44 -12.14
C PRO A 305 -23.02 13.63 -12.16
N ALA A 306 -22.20 13.78 -13.19
CA ALA A 306 -20.98 13.00 -13.35
C ALA A 306 -19.97 13.25 -12.22
N ALA A 307 -19.72 14.52 -11.87
CA ALA A 307 -18.78 14.91 -10.84
C ALA A 307 -19.50 15.59 -9.66
N GLN A 308 -19.56 14.90 -8.52
CA GLN A 308 -20.22 15.39 -7.30
C GLN A 308 -19.22 16.10 -6.40
N PRO A 309 -19.52 17.32 -5.90
CA PRO A 309 -18.65 17.95 -4.91
C PRO A 309 -18.68 17.17 -3.59
N PHE A 310 -17.62 17.26 -2.82
CA PHE A 310 -17.54 16.74 -1.44
C PHE A 310 -16.76 17.73 -0.56
N PRO A 311 -16.75 17.58 0.78
CA PRO A 311 -16.05 18.49 1.69
C PRO A 311 -14.58 18.67 1.31
N LEU A 312 -14.21 19.90 0.94
CA LEU A 312 -12.83 20.30 0.68
C LEU A 312 -12.48 21.53 1.52
N PHE A 313 -11.58 21.37 2.49
CA PHE A 313 -10.97 22.49 3.20
C PHE A 313 -9.75 22.98 2.43
N ARG A 314 -9.68 24.28 2.11
CA ARG A 314 -8.47 24.91 1.57
C ARG A 314 -7.87 25.84 2.60
N GLN A 315 -6.61 25.60 2.95
CA GLN A 315 -5.91 26.41 3.95
C GLN A 315 -5.85 27.89 3.54
N GLY A 316 -6.21 28.78 4.46
CA GLY A 316 -6.31 30.23 4.28
C GLY A 316 -7.52 30.69 3.46
N VAL A 317 -8.43 29.78 3.10
CA VAL A 317 -9.61 30.09 2.26
C VAL A 317 -10.89 29.62 2.94
N THR A 318 -10.96 28.34 3.31
CA THR A 318 -12.15 27.75 3.91
C THR A 318 -12.17 28.02 5.41
N THR A 319 -13.29 28.44 5.96
CA THR A 319 -13.45 28.61 7.42
C THR A 319 -13.81 27.29 8.10
N ASN A 320 -13.54 27.19 9.41
CA ASN A 320 -13.97 26.03 10.22
C ASN A 320 -15.49 25.83 10.21
N GLN A 321 -16.27 26.91 10.08
CA GLN A 321 -17.73 26.86 9.98
C GLN A 321 -18.18 26.26 8.64
N GLU A 322 -17.63 26.72 7.51
CA GLU A 322 -17.92 26.16 6.18
C GLU A 322 -17.50 24.69 6.10
N TRP A 323 -16.34 24.33 6.67
CA TRP A 323 -15.89 22.95 6.78
C TRP A 323 -16.92 22.06 7.45
N LYS A 324 -17.38 22.48 8.63
CA LYS A 324 -18.39 21.76 9.40
C LYS A 324 -19.72 21.68 8.65
N ALA A 325 -20.12 22.75 7.96
CA ALA A 325 -21.33 22.76 7.14
C ALA A 325 -21.27 21.73 6.00
N MET A 326 -20.17 21.70 5.24
CA MET A 326 -19.94 20.69 4.20
C MET A 326 -19.98 19.26 4.76
N LEU A 327 -19.32 19.01 5.90
CA LEU A 327 -19.29 17.69 6.55
C LEU A 327 -20.67 17.22 7.05
N VAL A 328 -21.55 18.15 7.41
CA VAL A 328 -22.93 17.84 7.81
C VAL A 328 -23.79 17.54 6.57
N ALA A 329 -23.63 18.32 5.50
CA ALA A 329 -24.47 18.22 4.31
C ALA A 329 -24.13 17.03 3.40
N THR A 330 -22.87 16.58 3.39
CA THR A 330 -22.37 15.66 2.36
C THR A 330 -23.04 14.28 2.34
N LYS A 331 -23.33 13.81 1.13
CA LYS A 331 -23.67 12.41 0.82
C LYS A 331 -22.50 11.63 0.21
N VAL A 332 -21.46 12.33 -0.23
CA VAL A 332 -20.19 11.71 -0.62
C VAL A 332 -19.38 11.47 0.67
N PRO A 333 -18.97 10.22 0.98
CA PRO A 333 -18.44 9.85 2.29
C PRO A 333 -16.98 10.25 2.52
N PHE A 334 -16.42 11.09 1.66
CA PHE A 334 -15.02 11.51 1.69
C PHE A 334 -14.89 12.95 2.16
N ALA A 335 -13.73 13.27 2.69
CA ALA A 335 -13.34 14.61 3.11
C ALA A 335 -11.86 14.81 2.76
N GLU A 336 -11.51 16.01 2.29
CA GLU A 336 -10.14 16.34 1.88
C GLU A 336 -9.75 17.73 2.39
N GLN A 337 -8.49 17.87 2.81
CA GLN A 337 -7.89 19.15 3.17
C GLN A 337 -6.67 19.40 2.29
N ALA A 338 -6.67 20.53 1.62
CA ALA A 338 -5.55 21.01 0.82
C ALA A 338 -4.75 22.04 1.65
N GLY A 339 -3.73 21.56 2.35
CA GLY A 339 -2.77 22.40 3.08
C GLY A 339 -1.64 22.90 2.18
N ARG A 340 -0.89 23.90 2.65
CA ARG A 340 0.28 24.43 1.93
C ARG A 340 1.41 23.40 1.80
N ARG A 341 1.52 22.48 2.77
CA ARG A 341 2.60 21.47 2.84
C ARG A 341 2.12 20.01 2.78
N VAL A 342 0.81 19.75 2.88
CA VAL A 342 0.24 18.40 2.94
C VAL A 342 -1.12 18.37 2.24
N ILE A 343 -1.51 17.19 1.73
CA ILE A 343 -2.90 16.88 1.39
C ILE A 343 -3.39 15.83 2.39
N VAL A 344 -4.57 16.00 2.98
CA VAL A 344 -5.15 15.03 3.92
C VAL A 344 -6.48 14.54 3.36
N THR A 345 -6.62 13.24 3.11
CA THR A 345 -7.82 12.65 2.50
C THR A 345 -8.31 11.47 3.33
N GLY A 346 -9.61 11.42 3.58
CA GLY A 346 -10.22 10.33 4.31
C GLY A 346 -11.73 10.43 4.31
N PHE A 347 -12.35 10.06 5.43
CA PHE A 347 -13.79 9.94 5.54
C PHE A 347 -14.43 11.15 6.21
N ALA A 348 -15.51 11.64 5.61
CA ALA A 348 -16.28 12.76 6.15
C ALA A 348 -16.83 12.47 7.54
N ALA A 349 -17.27 11.24 7.80
CA ALA A 349 -17.76 10.82 9.11
C ALA A 349 -16.68 11.00 10.20
N ASP A 350 -15.44 10.63 9.90
CA ASP A 350 -14.33 10.67 10.85
C ASP A 350 -13.84 12.11 11.08
N ALA A 351 -13.69 12.90 10.01
CA ALA A 351 -13.35 14.31 10.10
C ALA A 351 -14.41 15.10 10.90
N ARG A 352 -15.69 14.76 10.73
CA ARG A 352 -16.81 15.40 11.43
C ARG A 352 -16.75 15.20 12.94
N ILE A 353 -16.21 14.09 13.43
CA ILE A 353 -16.02 13.87 14.88
C ILE A 353 -15.18 15.01 15.48
N TYR A 354 -14.08 15.39 14.83
CA TYR A 354 -13.17 16.41 15.34
C TYR A 354 -13.64 17.83 15.05
N ALA A 355 -14.25 18.07 13.88
CA ALA A 355 -14.90 19.35 13.59
C ALA A 355 -16.00 19.67 14.63
N ASN A 356 -16.76 18.66 15.07
CA ASN A 356 -17.76 18.82 16.13
C ASN A 356 -17.15 19.11 17.51
N LYS A 357 -15.93 18.63 17.77
CA LYS A 357 -15.15 18.91 18.99
C LYS A 357 -14.41 20.26 18.93
N GLY A 358 -14.63 21.06 17.88
CA GLY A 358 -14.00 22.37 17.74
C GLY A 358 -12.56 22.34 17.23
N GLN A 359 -12.15 21.26 16.54
CA GLN A 359 -10.84 21.23 15.88
C GLN A 359 -10.69 22.43 14.92
N ASP A 360 -9.63 23.20 15.13
CA ASP A 360 -9.21 24.23 14.18
C ASP A 360 -8.42 23.59 13.03
N GLN A 361 -8.94 23.67 11.81
CA GLN A 361 -8.32 23.05 10.65
C GLN A 361 -7.05 23.79 10.19
N GLU A 362 -6.93 25.09 10.46
CA GLU A 362 -5.70 25.85 10.20
C GLU A 362 -4.57 25.31 11.09
N ALA A 363 -4.81 25.23 12.41
CA ALA A 363 -3.86 24.69 13.36
C ALA A 363 -3.47 23.23 13.07
N LEU A 364 -4.39 22.42 12.56
CA LEU A 364 -4.11 21.05 12.12
C LEU A 364 -3.11 21.03 10.95
N LEU A 365 -3.39 21.80 9.89
CA LEU A 365 -2.54 21.85 8.70
C LEU A 365 -1.19 22.51 8.98
N ASP A 366 -1.14 23.51 9.87
CA ASP A 366 0.10 24.10 10.34
C ASP A 366 0.93 23.13 11.18
N THR A 367 0.29 22.24 11.95
CA THR A 367 1.00 21.18 12.68
C THR A 367 1.62 20.16 11.72
N TYR A 368 0.91 19.74 10.67
CA TYR A 368 1.52 18.95 9.59
C TYR A 368 2.69 19.69 8.93
N ALA A 369 2.53 20.98 8.64
CA ALA A 369 3.56 21.80 8.03
C ALA A 369 4.82 21.91 8.91
N ARG A 370 4.67 22.07 10.24
CA ARG A 370 5.78 22.08 11.20
C ARG A 370 6.51 20.73 11.24
N ILE A 371 5.78 19.62 11.30
CA ILE A 371 6.37 18.26 11.26
C ILE A 371 7.19 18.07 9.98
N ILE A 372 6.60 18.38 8.82
CA ILE A 372 7.27 18.30 7.51
C ILE A 372 8.49 19.23 7.49
N GLY A 373 8.36 20.46 8.01
CA GLY A 373 9.43 21.44 8.08
C GLY A 373 10.62 20.99 8.93
N ALA A 374 10.38 20.36 10.08
CA ALA A 374 11.46 19.79 10.90
C ALA A 374 12.21 18.67 10.17
N GLN A 375 11.49 17.85 9.39
CA GLN A 375 12.08 16.80 8.58
C GLN A 375 12.81 17.32 7.33
N ASP A 376 12.36 18.45 6.78
CA ASP A 376 13.08 19.13 5.71
C ASP A 376 14.36 19.81 6.26
N SER A 377 14.27 20.42 7.45
CA SER A 377 15.39 21.09 8.13
C SER A 377 16.53 20.14 8.49
N ILE A 378 16.24 18.94 9.02
CA ILE A 378 17.29 17.94 9.29
C ILE A 378 17.96 17.40 8.01
N SER A 379 17.30 17.58 6.85
CA SER A 379 17.86 17.34 5.52
C SER A 379 18.62 18.56 4.95
N ALA A 380 18.85 19.59 5.76
CA ALA A 380 19.45 20.88 5.39
C ALA A 380 18.68 21.62 4.27
N LEU A 381 17.35 21.45 4.21
CA LEU A 381 16.51 22.12 3.23
C LEU A 381 15.83 23.36 3.84
N SER A 382 15.95 24.51 3.16
CA SER A 382 15.30 25.76 3.56
C SER A 382 14.67 26.49 2.38
N PHE A 383 13.45 27.01 2.55
CA PHE A 383 12.80 27.81 1.51
C PHE A 383 13.56 29.10 1.20
N ALA A 384 14.32 29.63 2.16
CA ALA A 384 15.15 30.82 2.00
C ALA A 384 16.49 30.52 1.34
N ALA A 385 16.83 29.24 1.08
CA ALA A 385 18.10 28.89 0.47
C ALA A 385 18.24 29.53 -0.94
N PRO A 386 19.42 30.06 -1.30
CA PRO A 386 19.63 30.65 -2.61
C PRO A 386 19.64 29.59 -3.72
N ASP A 387 20.28 28.45 -3.47
CA ASP A 387 20.35 27.35 -4.43
C ASP A 387 19.06 26.52 -4.40
N ALA A 388 18.51 26.22 -5.59
CA ALA A 388 17.34 25.36 -5.72
C ALA A 388 17.57 23.94 -5.21
N ARG A 389 18.82 23.45 -5.18
CA ARG A 389 19.18 22.13 -4.61
C ARG A 389 18.89 22.03 -3.12
N ASP A 390 19.01 23.15 -2.40
CA ASP A 390 18.84 23.23 -0.96
C ASP A 390 17.43 23.68 -0.56
N LYS A 391 16.49 23.77 -1.52
CA LYS A 391 15.09 24.09 -1.25
C LYS A 391 14.26 22.83 -0.98
N PRO A 392 13.33 22.87 -0.01
CA PRO A 392 12.33 21.83 0.17
C PRO A 392 11.49 21.65 -1.09
N SER A 393 10.86 20.49 -1.22
CA SER A 393 9.98 20.25 -2.34
C SER A 393 8.76 21.18 -2.32
N PRO A 394 8.35 21.77 -3.46
CA PRO A 394 7.06 22.44 -3.57
C PRO A 394 5.89 21.45 -3.67
N LEU A 395 6.16 20.16 -3.88
CA LEU A 395 5.15 19.10 -3.83
C LEU A 395 4.71 18.86 -2.38
N ARG A 396 3.66 18.07 -2.20
CA ARG A 396 3.09 17.77 -0.88
C ARG A 396 2.89 16.26 -0.74
N PRO A 397 3.26 15.60 0.37
CA PRO A 397 2.80 14.25 0.63
C PRO A 397 1.29 14.23 0.86
N LEU A 398 0.64 13.15 0.41
CA LEU A 398 -0.74 12.84 0.75
C LEU A 398 -0.79 11.99 2.03
N VAL A 399 -1.55 12.40 3.03
CA VAL A 399 -1.94 11.55 4.16
C VAL A 399 -3.33 11.00 3.86
N VAL A 400 -3.49 9.67 3.87
CA VAL A 400 -4.73 9.00 3.50
C VAL A 400 -5.20 8.00 4.56
N GLN A 401 -6.50 8.00 4.85
CA GLN A 401 -7.11 6.93 5.65
C GLN A 401 -7.24 5.64 4.84
N SER A 402 -6.61 4.58 5.35
CA SER A 402 -6.44 3.29 4.69
C SER A 402 -7.06 2.15 5.49
N ARG A 403 -6.78 0.90 5.09
CA ARG A 403 -7.47 -0.27 5.62
C ARG A 403 -7.28 -0.48 7.12
N ASP A 404 -8.35 -0.86 7.81
CA ASP A 404 -8.36 -1.14 9.25
C ASP A 404 -7.66 -2.44 9.66
N ASN A 405 -7.30 -3.30 8.73
CA ASN A 405 -6.50 -4.50 8.98
C ASN A 405 -5.05 -4.37 8.51
N ASN A 406 -4.65 -3.17 8.07
CA ASN A 406 -3.26 -2.89 7.71
C ASN A 406 -2.53 -2.15 8.84
N ASN A 407 -1.20 -2.25 8.78
CA ASN A 407 -0.31 -1.35 9.50
C ASN A 407 -0.18 -0.02 8.75
N PRO A 408 0.12 1.09 9.46
CA PRO A 408 0.54 2.31 8.81
C PRO A 408 1.74 2.03 7.91
N ASN A 409 1.84 2.77 6.80
CA ASN A 409 2.95 2.62 5.87
C ASN A 409 3.06 3.84 4.95
N ALA A 410 4.24 4.02 4.35
CA ALA A 410 4.54 5.03 3.34
C ALA A 410 4.91 4.40 1.99
N PHE A 411 4.50 5.04 0.90
CA PHE A 411 4.91 4.66 -0.45
C PHE A 411 4.82 5.89 -1.37
N HIS A 412 5.12 5.74 -2.66
CA HIS A 412 4.97 6.83 -3.64
C HIS A 412 3.65 7.58 -3.44
N TYR A 413 3.79 8.90 -3.36
CA TYR A 413 2.77 9.93 -3.17
C TYR A 413 2.19 10.06 -1.76
N ARG A 414 2.23 9.01 -0.92
CA ARG A 414 1.33 8.93 0.24
C ARG A 414 1.87 8.24 1.49
N VAL A 415 1.41 8.75 2.64
CA VAL A 415 1.36 8.08 3.94
C VAL A 415 -0.05 7.51 4.14
N ALA A 416 -0.16 6.22 4.41
CA ALA A 416 -1.41 5.52 4.65
C ALA A 416 -1.55 5.22 6.14
N ILE A 417 -2.56 5.80 6.80
CA ILE A 417 -2.89 5.56 8.21
C ILE A 417 -4.18 4.75 8.27
N PRO A 418 -4.27 3.63 9.02
CA PRO A 418 -5.52 2.87 9.14
C PRO A 418 -6.69 3.76 9.61
N SER A 419 -7.89 3.58 9.06
CA SER A 419 -9.02 4.46 9.39
C SER A 419 -9.45 4.39 10.85
N ARG A 420 -9.23 3.27 11.54
CA ARG A 420 -9.37 3.11 12.99
C ARG A 420 -8.50 4.09 13.80
N ASN A 421 -7.43 4.62 13.21
CA ASN A 421 -6.53 5.64 13.78
C ASN A 421 -6.85 7.04 13.23
N HIS A 422 -8.14 7.33 12.98
CA HIS A 422 -8.59 8.60 12.42
C HIS A 422 -8.26 9.83 13.27
N ASP A 423 -8.03 9.67 14.57
CA ASP A 423 -7.54 10.71 15.47
C ASP A 423 -6.17 11.25 15.06
N ILE A 424 -5.23 10.39 14.70
CA ILE A 424 -3.90 10.80 14.22
C ILE A 424 -4.02 11.67 12.96
N THR A 425 -5.01 11.40 12.10
CA THR A 425 -5.20 12.13 10.84
C THR A 425 -5.88 13.48 11.04
N TRP A 426 -6.92 13.54 11.89
CA TRP A 426 -7.88 14.64 11.95
C TRP A 426 -7.86 15.46 13.25
N SER A 427 -7.08 15.06 14.26
CA SER A 427 -6.97 15.74 15.56
C SER A 427 -5.58 16.32 15.75
N GLN A 428 -5.46 17.65 15.83
CA GLN A 428 -4.18 18.33 15.99
C GLN A 428 -3.44 17.90 17.27
N PRO A 429 -4.08 17.83 18.45
CA PRO A 429 -3.38 17.44 19.69
C PRO A 429 -2.85 16.00 19.67
N VAL A 430 -3.46 15.12 18.86
CA VAL A 430 -3.04 13.72 18.72
C VAL A 430 -1.93 13.62 17.67
N LEU A 431 -2.10 14.29 16.53
CA LEU A 431 -1.09 14.41 15.48
C LEU A 431 0.24 14.96 16.04
N GLU A 432 0.18 16.00 16.86
CA GLU A 432 1.34 16.66 17.47
C GLU A 432 2.15 15.75 18.40
N LYS A 433 1.67 14.55 18.71
CA LYS A 433 2.35 13.57 19.58
C LYS A 433 2.56 12.23 18.87
N SER A 434 2.19 12.13 17.60
CA SER A 434 2.11 10.86 16.90
C SER A 434 3.46 10.45 16.30
N TRP A 435 4.21 9.63 17.02
CA TRP A 435 5.41 8.98 16.47
C TRP A 435 5.10 8.24 15.17
N MET A 436 3.93 7.58 15.11
CA MET A 436 3.44 6.91 13.90
C MET A 436 3.43 7.85 12.70
N MET A 437 2.81 9.03 12.80
CA MET A 437 2.77 9.97 11.68
C MET A 437 4.15 10.49 11.31
N TRP A 438 4.98 10.83 12.30
CA TRP A 438 6.32 11.33 12.06
C TRP A 438 7.18 10.30 11.33
N HIS A 439 7.09 9.03 11.75
CA HIS A 439 7.77 7.90 11.16
C HIS A 439 7.36 7.69 9.70
N GLU A 440 6.06 7.62 9.40
CA GLU A 440 5.60 7.42 8.03
C GLU A 440 5.98 8.58 7.08
N LEU A 441 5.89 9.83 7.56
CA LEU A 441 6.39 10.98 6.79
C LEU A 441 7.92 10.91 6.61
N GLY A 442 8.65 10.38 7.60
CA GLY A 442 10.09 10.19 7.55
C GLY A 442 10.52 9.20 6.46
N HIS A 443 9.76 8.13 6.23
CA HIS A 443 10.09 7.15 5.19
C HIS A 443 10.24 7.75 3.80
N HIS A 444 9.49 8.82 3.49
CA HIS A 444 9.61 9.50 2.20
C HIS A 444 11.01 10.09 1.98
N ARG A 445 11.67 10.51 3.07
CA ARG A 445 12.91 11.27 3.02
C ARG A 445 14.17 10.42 3.16
N GLN A 446 14.05 9.12 3.42
CA GLN A 446 15.22 8.26 3.55
C GLN A 446 16.07 8.24 2.28
N HIS A 447 17.40 8.28 2.43
CA HIS A 447 18.31 8.12 1.29
C HIS A 447 18.80 6.67 1.22
N THR A 448 17.95 5.78 0.71
CA THR A 448 18.20 4.33 0.73
C THR A 448 19.38 3.89 -0.14
N SER A 449 19.77 4.69 -1.14
CA SER A 449 20.87 4.39 -2.07
C SER A 449 22.13 5.21 -1.83
N THR A 450 22.14 6.11 -0.83
CA THR A 450 23.28 7.02 -0.59
C THR A 450 24.03 6.66 0.69
N TRP A 451 23.33 6.49 1.81
CA TRP A 451 23.95 6.25 3.12
C TRP A 451 23.12 5.29 3.99
N SER A 452 22.51 4.28 3.36
CA SER A 452 21.67 3.28 4.04
C SER A 452 21.83 1.92 3.34
N TRP A 453 21.49 0.83 4.03
CA TRP A 453 21.51 -0.54 3.50
C TRP A 453 20.29 -1.33 3.97
N GLY A 454 20.18 -2.61 3.60
CA GLY A 454 18.97 -3.42 3.78
C GLY A 454 18.42 -3.45 5.21
N ALA A 455 19.29 -3.47 6.21
CA ALA A 455 18.88 -3.53 7.62
C ALA A 455 18.39 -2.16 8.17
N MET A 456 18.59 -1.06 7.44
CA MET A 456 18.35 0.31 7.94
C MET A 456 16.96 0.88 7.61
N GLY A 457 16.10 0.12 6.92
CA GLY A 457 14.79 0.60 6.45
C GLY A 457 13.90 1.19 7.55
N GLU A 458 13.91 0.58 8.73
CA GLU A 458 13.15 1.01 9.91
C GLU A 458 14.04 1.72 10.96
N VAL A 459 15.25 2.09 10.56
CA VAL A 459 16.22 2.78 11.43
C VAL A 459 16.39 4.21 10.97
N THR A 460 16.84 4.45 9.73
CA THR A 460 17.16 5.81 9.23
C THR A 460 15.92 6.70 9.11
N VAL A 461 14.74 6.11 8.97
CA VAL A 461 13.45 6.82 9.08
C VAL A 461 13.33 7.58 10.39
N ASN A 462 13.83 7.02 11.49
CA ASN A 462 13.69 7.60 12.81
C ASN A 462 14.63 8.79 13.07
N ILE A 463 15.56 9.11 12.16
CA ILE A 463 16.28 10.39 12.17
C ILE A 463 15.27 11.54 11.97
N TYR A 464 14.33 11.36 11.04
CA TYR A 464 13.26 12.30 10.75
C TYR A 464 12.18 12.30 11.84
N SER A 465 11.87 11.13 12.42
CA SER A 465 10.96 11.04 13.57
C SER A 465 11.50 11.80 14.78
N LEU A 466 12.79 11.64 15.08
CA LEU A 466 13.46 12.39 16.15
C LEU A 466 13.49 13.90 15.86
N ALA A 467 13.64 14.31 14.61
CA ALA A 467 13.54 15.73 14.23
C ALA A 467 12.16 16.31 14.55
N ALA A 468 11.08 15.59 14.20
CA ALA A 468 9.72 16.01 14.56
C ALA A 468 9.48 15.97 16.08
N ARG A 469 9.98 14.94 16.78
CA ARG A 469 9.90 14.82 18.25
C ARG A 469 10.48 16.04 18.97
N ARG A 470 11.54 16.65 18.44
CA ARG A 470 12.18 17.85 19.01
C ARG A 470 11.31 19.11 18.96
N LEU A 471 10.23 19.13 18.17
CA LEU A 471 9.26 20.23 18.18
C LEU A 471 8.48 20.33 19.49
N VAL A 472 8.43 19.23 20.26
CA VAL A 472 7.62 19.12 21.49
C VAL A 472 8.43 18.49 22.63
N PRO A 473 9.63 19.01 22.97
CA PRO A 473 10.60 18.36 23.85
C PRO A 473 10.00 17.93 25.20
N ASP A 474 9.09 18.74 25.73
CA ASP A 474 8.48 18.55 27.05
C ASP A 474 7.33 17.52 27.08
N ILE A 475 6.86 17.06 25.92
CA ILE A 475 5.76 16.07 25.85
C ILE A 475 6.34 14.66 25.91
N PRO A 476 5.90 13.79 26.86
CA PRO A 476 6.33 12.40 26.89
C PRO A 476 6.09 11.69 25.56
N SER A 477 7.06 10.88 25.14
CA SER A 477 7.04 10.14 23.88
C SER A 477 7.54 8.72 24.11
N GLU A 478 7.04 7.80 23.31
CA GLU A 478 7.45 6.39 23.31
C GLU A 478 8.95 6.23 22.98
N HIS A 479 9.46 7.09 22.10
CA HIS A 479 10.82 7.04 21.57
C HIS A 479 11.57 8.36 21.70
N GLY A 480 12.89 8.31 21.52
CA GLY A 480 13.82 9.40 21.79
C GLY A 480 14.16 9.53 23.28
N THR A 481 14.26 8.40 23.99
CA THR A 481 14.36 8.37 25.45
C THR A 481 15.76 7.98 25.96
N VAL A 482 16.06 8.29 27.22
CA VAL A 482 17.31 7.86 27.89
C VAL A 482 17.43 6.32 27.92
N LYS A 483 16.31 5.60 27.95
CA LYS A 483 16.30 4.14 27.92
C LYS A 483 16.97 3.60 26.66
N GLU A 484 16.66 4.15 25.49
CA GLU A 484 17.21 3.69 24.21
C GLU A 484 18.74 3.89 24.13
N TRP A 485 19.25 4.96 24.74
CA TRP A 485 20.69 5.16 24.91
C TRP A 485 21.33 4.11 25.83
N ASN A 486 20.66 3.75 26.92
CA ASN A 486 21.15 2.70 27.83
C ASN A 486 21.09 1.32 27.17
N ASP A 487 20.06 1.03 26.38
CA ASP A 487 19.96 -0.20 25.58
C ASP A 487 21.14 -0.26 24.58
N ALA A 488 21.48 0.85 23.92
CA ALA A 488 22.63 0.92 23.02
C ALA A 488 23.98 0.71 23.75
N LYS A 489 24.17 1.33 24.92
CA LYS A 489 25.36 1.09 25.76
C LYS A 489 25.46 -0.38 26.18
N THR A 490 24.33 -0.98 26.54
CA THR A 490 24.25 -2.40 26.91
C THR A 490 24.65 -3.30 25.75
N TYR A 491 24.16 -3.02 24.53
CA TYR A 491 24.58 -3.72 23.32
C TYR A 491 26.09 -3.56 23.05
N LEU A 492 26.63 -2.34 23.20
CA LEU A 492 28.06 -2.07 23.01
C LEU A 492 28.95 -2.72 24.07
N ALA A 493 28.44 -3.04 25.26
CA ALA A 493 29.17 -3.73 26.31
C ALA A 493 29.26 -5.25 26.13
N GLN A 494 28.51 -5.83 25.18
CA GLN A 494 28.54 -7.28 24.91
C GLN A 494 29.89 -7.73 24.33
N ASP A 495 30.19 -9.02 24.50
CA ASP A 495 31.30 -9.68 23.81
C ASP A 495 31.17 -9.51 22.28
N ALA A 496 32.29 -9.37 21.58
CA ALA A 496 32.31 -9.19 20.13
C ALA A 496 31.57 -10.31 19.38
N SER A 497 31.63 -11.55 19.87
CA SER A 497 30.95 -12.72 19.28
C SER A 497 29.42 -12.69 19.40
N LYS A 498 28.86 -11.80 20.23
CA LYS A 498 27.40 -11.65 20.43
C LYS A 498 26.83 -10.42 19.70
N LYS A 499 27.69 -9.61 19.08
CA LYS A 499 27.31 -8.39 18.38
C LYS A 499 27.01 -8.69 16.91
N ASP A 500 25.73 -8.65 16.57
CA ASP A 500 25.26 -8.53 15.19
C ASP A 500 24.48 -7.21 15.07
N PHE A 501 25.11 -6.22 14.41
CA PHE A 501 24.51 -4.89 14.29
C PHE A 501 23.23 -4.93 13.46
N ASP A 502 23.20 -5.72 12.39
CA ASP A 502 22.07 -5.76 11.46
C ASP A 502 20.85 -6.47 12.08
N ALA A 503 21.07 -7.34 13.07
CA ALA A 503 20.03 -7.97 13.87
C ALA A 503 19.63 -7.19 15.15
N ALA A 504 20.36 -6.14 15.52
CA ALA A 504 20.06 -5.38 16.74
C ALA A 504 18.72 -4.62 16.66
N GLY A 505 18.16 -4.23 17.82
CA GLY A 505 16.93 -3.43 17.86
C GLY A 505 17.05 -2.12 17.06
N HIS A 506 15.94 -1.66 16.47
CA HIS A 506 15.93 -0.48 15.60
C HIS A 506 16.51 0.77 16.27
N PHE A 507 16.13 1.02 17.53
CA PHE A 507 16.58 2.18 18.30
C PHE A 507 18.02 2.04 18.84
N VAL A 508 18.48 0.81 19.06
CA VAL A 508 19.90 0.53 19.35
C VAL A 508 20.77 0.94 18.16
N ARG A 509 20.36 0.57 16.95
CA ARG A 509 21.05 0.98 15.71
C ARG A 509 20.93 2.48 15.45
N LEU A 510 19.76 3.07 15.72
CA LEU A 510 19.53 4.52 15.56
C LEU A 510 20.50 5.36 16.40
N ALA A 511 20.89 4.87 17.58
CA ALA A 511 21.80 5.58 18.48
C ALA A 511 23.12 5.97 17.78
N MET A 512 23.63 5.15 16.86
CA MET A 512 24.82 5.46 16.05
C MET A 512 24.64 6.76 15.25
N PHE A 513 23.49 6.94 14.61
CA PHE A 513 23.20 8.16 13.83
C PHE A 513 23.00 9.36 14.74
N GLU A 514 22.30 9.18 15.86
CA GLU A 514 22.04 10.26 16.79
C GLU A 514 23.33 10.74 17.49
N GLN A 515 24.31 9.85 17.73
CA GLN A 515 25.64 10.21 18.23
C GLN A 515 26.32 11.26 17.36
N LEU A 516 26.23 11.14 16.03
CA LEU A 516 26.82 12.10 15.10
C LEU A 516 26.21 13.49 15.22
N ARG A 517 24.94 13.57 15.61
CA ARG A 517 24.25 14.84 15.84
C ARG A 517 24.66 15.46 17.17
N VAL A 518 24.60 14.69 18.28
CA VAL A 518 24.86 15.22 19.63
C VAL A 518 26.35 15.48 19.90
N ASN A 519 27.27 14.82 19.19
CA ASN A 519 28.70 15.03 19.34
C ASN A 519 29.25 16.23 18.56
N ARG A 520 28.41 16.99 17.84
CA ARG A 520 28.81 18.31 17.36
C ARG A 520 28.84 19.25 18.56
N LYS A 521 29.96 19.96 18.78
CA LYS A 521 29.96 21.14 19.66
C LYS A 521 28.87 22.07 19.11
N VAL A 522 27.76 22.16 19.84
CA VAL A 522 26.67 23.07 19.53
C VAL A 522 27.21 24.47 19.78
N GLU A 523 27.42 25.25 18.73
CA GLU A 523 27.47 26.71 18.92
C GLU A 523 26.05 27.17 19.28
N PRO A 524 25.89 28.14 20.20
CA PRO A 524 24.58 28.51 20.78
C PRO A 524 23.48 28.87 19.77
N ASP A 525 23.82 29.13 18.51
CA ASP A 525 22.91 29.61 17.49
C ASP A 525 22.18 28.50 16.70
N ASP A 526 22.52 27.22 16.92
CA ASP A 526 21.93 26.06 16.20
C ASP A 526 20.66 25.47 16.85
N ILE A 527 20.06 26.17 17.83
CA ILE A 527 18.81 25.76 18.49
C ILE A 527 17.68 26.71 18.11
N LEU A 528 17.23 26.64 16.85
CA LEU A 528 15.91 27.10 16.41
C LEU A 528 15.26 26.08 15.48
#